data_AF-A0A1S9ZI83-F1
#
_entry.id   AF-A0A1S9ZI83-F1
#
_cell.length_a   1.000
_cell.length_b   1.000
_cell.length_c   1.000
_cell.angle_alpha   90.00
_cell.angle_beta   90.00
_cell.angle_gamma   90.00
#
_symmetry.space_group_name_H-M   'P 1'
#
loop_
_entity.id
_entity.type
_entity.pdbx_description
1 polymer ?
#
loop_
_entity_poly.entity_id
_entity_poly.type
_entity_poly.pdbx_seq_one_letter_code
_entity_poly.pdbx_strand_id
1 'polypeptide(L)' 'MAGQYGRFEINADGSYTYTLNNTHPKVDALNDGDTLTESVPYTITDGDVDTAQATLTITILGRTDGVPSVVVDRAIVSE' A
#
# COMPACT_ATOMS: atom_id res chain seq x y z
N MET A 1 0.46 -4.85 -12.60
CA MET A 1 -0.89 -4.23 -12.64
C MET A 1 -0.92 -3.07 -11.66
N ALA A 2 -1.45 -1.91 -12.05
CA ALA A 2 -1.64 -0.79 -11.12
C ALA A 2 -2.92 -1.03 -10.32
N GLY A 3 -2.80 -1.04 -9.00
CA GLY A 3 -3.91 -1.07 -8.06
C GLY A 3 -4.35 0.34 -7.66
N GLN A 4 -5.42 0.43 -6.88
CA GLN A 4 -5.95 1.68 -6.33
C GLN A 4 -4.99 2.32 -5.31
N TYR A 5 -4.39 1.53 -4.43
CA TYR A 5 -3.50 2.02 -3.37
C TYR A 5 -2.05 1.54 -3.51
N GLY A 6 -1.73 0.81 -4.58
CA GLY A 6 -0.41 0.21 -4.76
C GLY A 6 -0.23 -0.40 -6.13
N ARG A 7 0.80 -1.24 -6.26
CA ARG A 7 1.09 -2.00 -7.47
C ARG A 7 1.11 -3.48 -7.15
N PHE A 8 0.45 -4.25 -8.00
CA PHE A 8 0.40 -5.69 -7.92
C PHE A 8 1.23 -6.34 -9.03
N GLU A 9 2.01 -7.34 -8.69
CA GLU A 9 2.80 -8.13 -9.64
C GLU A 9 2.52 -9.61 -9.38
N ILE A 10 2.12 -10.35 -10.42
CA ILE A 10 1.94 -11.80 -10.38
C ILE A 10 3.05 -12.40 -11.23
N ASN A 11 3.80 -13.34 -10.66
CA ASN A 11 4.81 -14.10 -11.34
C ASN A 11 4.19 -15.34 -12.00
N ALA A 12 4.87 -15.89 -13.01
CA ALA A 12 4.40 -17.07 -13.74
C ALA A 12 4.29 -18.33 -12.87
N ASP A 13 4.97 -18.37 -11.73
CA ASP A 13 4.88 -19.44 -10.72
C ASP A 13 3.67 -19.28 -9.77
N GLY A 14 2.86 -18.24 -9.98
CA GLY A 14 1.69 -17.91 -9.15
C GLY A 14 2.03 -17.12 -7.87
N SER A 15 3.30 -16.84 -7.60
CA SER A 15 3.66 -15.93 -6.50
C SER A 15 3.25 -14.50 -6.84
N TYR A 16 2.89 -13.72 -5.83
CA TYR A 16 2.46 -12.33 -6.02
C TYR A 16 3.17 -11.38 -5.07
N THR A 17 3.42 -10.16 -5.55
CA THR A 17 3.98 -9.06 -4.78
C THR A 17 3.02 -7.89 -4.82
N TYR A 18 2.73 -7.31 -3.64
CA TYR A 18 2.01 -6.06 -3.52
C TYR A 18 2.93 -4.98 -2.95
N THR A 19 3.10 -3.89 -3.68
CA THR A 19 3.84 -2.71 -3.23
C THR A 19 2.85 -1.61 -2.92
N LEU A 20 2.66 -1.32 -1.64
CA LEU A 20 1.80 -0.21 -1.19
C LEU A 20 2.40 1.13 -1.62
N ASN A 21 1.57 2.03 -2.12
CA ASN A 21 1.96 3.41 -2.39
C ASN A 21 1.71 4.28 -1.15
N ASN A 22 2.74 4.42 -0.30
CA ASN A 22 2.62 5.21 0.92
C ASN A 22 2.46 6.71 0.68
N THR A 23 2.71 7.21 -0.53
CA THR A 23 2.46 8.63 -0.88
C THR A 23 1.03 8.86 -1.37
N HIS A 24 0.18 7.82 -1.41
CA HIS A 24 -1.21 7.97 -1.78
C HIS A 24 -1.96 8.68 -0.64
N PRO A 25 -2.67 9.82 -0.87
CA PRO A 25 -3.23 10.64 0.20
C PRO A 25 -4.18 9.90 1.15
N LYS A 26 -4.95 8.93 0.64
CA LYS A 26 -5.82 8.10 1.49
C LYS A 26 -5.06 7.10 2.36
N VAL A 27 -3.90 6.62 1.90
CA VAL A 27 -3.05 5.69 2.64
C VAL A 27 -2.30 6.46 3.73
N ASP A 28 -1.76 7.62 3.37
CA ASP A 28 -1.10 8.57 4.27
C ASP A 28 -2.02 9.07 5.39
N ALA A 29 -3.32 9.19 5.11
CA ALA A 29 -4.31 9.61 6.11
C ALA A 29 -4.74 8.52 7.10
N LEU A 30 -4.24 7.28 7.01
CA LEU A 30 -4.67 6.18 7.88
C LEU A 30 -3.98 6.22 9.24
N ASN A 31 -4.76 6.25 10.32
CA ASN A 31 -4.28 6.15 11.69
C ASN A 31 -4.51 4.73 12.25
N ASP A 32 -4.03 4.49 13.47
CA ASP A 32 -4.31 3.23 14.15
C ASP A 32 -5.82 2.98 14.28
N GLY A 33 -6.27 1.84 13.74
CA GLY A 33 -7.69 1.46 13.69
C GLY A 33 -8.39 1.78 12.37
N ASP A 34 -7.81 2.64 11.53
CA ASP A 34 -8.32 2.88 10.18
C ASP A 34 -7.95 1.74 9.24
N THR A 35 -8.81 1.49 8.24
CA THR A 35 -8.59 0.46 7.23
C THR A 35 -9.01 0.91 5.85
N LEU A 36 -8.27 0.47 4.84
CA LEU A 36 -8.69 0.50 3.44
C LEU A 36 -8.71 -0.90 2.88
N THR A 37 -9.67 -1.15 1.99
CA THR A 37 -9.78 -2.42 1.28
C THR A 37 -9.71 -2.16 -0.21
N GLU A 38 -8.95 -3.00 -0.90
CA GLU A 38 -8.84 -3.02 -2.35
C GLU A 38 -9.16 -4.42 -2.86
N SER A 39 -9.90 -4.51 -3.97
CA SER A 39 -10.18 -5.78 -4.65
C SER A 39 -9.60 -5.75 -6.05
N VAL A 40 -8.67 -6.66 -6.32
CA VAL A 40 -7.99 -6.78 -7.60
C VAL A 40 -8.46 -8.06 -8.29
N PRO A 41 -9.21 -7.97 -9.42
CA PRO A 41 -9.51 -9.16 -10.20
C PRO A 41 -8.23 -9.65 -10.89
N TYR A 42 -7.99 -10.95 -10.86
CA TYR A 42 -6.90 -11.60 -11.56
C TYR A 42 -7.39 -12.85 -12.28
N THR A 43 -6.69 -13.22 -13.36
CA THR A 43 -7.02 -14.37 -14.18
C THR A 43 -5.92 -15.41 -14.04
N ILE A 44 -6.30 -16.62 -13.66
CA ILE A 44 -5.43 -17.80 -13.68
C ILE A 44 -5.72 -18.53 -14.98
N THR A 45 -4.69 -18.94 -15.69
CA THR A 45 -4.81 -19.83 -16.86
C THR A 45 -4.21 -21.17 -16.47
N ASP A 46 -4.98 -22.24 -16.50
CA ASP A 46 -4.45 -23.60 -16.37
C ASP A 46 -3.80 -24.03 -17.70
N GLY A 47 -2.91 -25.02 -17.66
CA GLY A 47 -2.14 -25.54 -18.79
C GLY A 47 -2.97 -26.00 -20.00
N ASP A 48 -4.28 -26.13 -19.83
CA ASP A 48 -5.24 -26.57 -20.83
C ASP A 48 -6.01 -25.39 -21.49
N VAL A 49 -5.53 -24.15 -21.34
CA VAL A 49 -6.08 -22.90 -21.90
C VAL A 49 -7.34 -22.39 -21.19
N ASP A 50 -7.87 -23.15 -20.23
CA ASP A 50 -8.98 -22.70 -19.39
C ASP A 50 -8.55 -21.56 -18.46
N THR A 51 -9.29 -20.45 -18.53
CA THR A 51 -9.06 -19.29 -17.67
C THR A 51 -10.11 -19.20 -16.58
N ALA A 52 -9.68 -19.12 -15.32
CA ALA A 52 -10.55 -18.81 -14.18
C ALA A 52 -10.30 -17.38 -13.70
N GLN A 53 -11.38 -16.65 -13.41
CA GLN A 53 -11.30 -15.33 -12.77
C GLN A 53 -11.42 -15.50 -11.25
N ALA A 54 -10.49 -14.88 -10.52
CA ALA A 54 -10.49 -14.81 -9.07
C ALA A 54 -10.32 -13.36 -8.62
N THR A 55 -10.72 -13.06 -7.39
CA THR A 55 -10.57 -11.73 -6.80
C THR A 55 -9.63 -11.81 -5.61
N LEU A 56 -8.55 -11.02 -5.63
CA LEU A 56 -7.68 -10.84 -4.49
C LEU A 56 -8.18 -9.65 -3.67
N THR A 57 -8.45 -9.86 -2.39
CA THR A 57 -8.82 -8.80 -1.45
C THR A 57 -7.61 -8.42 -0.62
N ILE A 58 -7.23 -7.15 -0.65
CA ILE A 58 -6.10 -6.58 0.08
C ILE A 58 -6.64 -5.64 1.15
N THR A 59 -6.28 -5.89 2.40
CA THR A 59 -6.64 -5.04 3.54
C THR A 59 -5.40 -4.28 4.00
N ILE A 60 -5.47 -2.96 3.94
CA ILE A 60 -4.42 -2.03 4.39
C ILE A 60 -4.82 -1.54 5.77
N LEU A 61 -3.98 -1.82 6.77
CA LEU A 61 -4.18 -1.39 8.15
C LEU A 61 -3.40 -0.11 8.38
N GLY A 62 -4.08 0.93 8.87
CA GLY A 62 -3.46 2.19 9.26
C GLY A 62 -2.54 2.06 10.46
N ARG A 63 -1.60 3.00 10.56
CA ARG A 63 -0.70 3.20 11.70
C ARG A 63 -0.46 4.68 11.88
N THR A 64 -0.58 5.16 13.12
CA THR A 64 -0.28 6.55 13.41
C THR A 64 1.23 6.75 13.38
N ASP A 65 1.69 7.75 12.64
CA ASP A 65 3.08 8.15 12.66
C ASP A 65 3.49 8.65 14.06
N GLY A 66 4.77 8.52 14.37
CA GLY A 66 5.32 9.03 15.63
C GLY A 66 5.13 10.54 15.78
N VAL A 67 5.14 11.03 17.02
CA VAL A 67 5.08 12.46 17.30
C VAL A 67 6.26 13.20 16.64
N PRO A 68 6.02 14.33 15.96
CA PRO A 68 7.09 15.09 15.32
C PRO A 68 8.02 15.69 16.37
N SER A 69 9.32 15.71 16.07
CA SER A 69 10.31 16.42 16.88
C SER A 69 10.41 17.87 16.43
N VAL A 70 10.35 18.81 17.38
CA VAL A 70 10.52 20.24 17.12
C VAL A 70 11.78 20.72 17.80
N VAL A 71 12.72 21.25 17.02
CA VAL A 71 13.95 21.90 17.51
C VAL A 71 13.92 23.36 17.09
N VAL A 72 14.19 24.27 18.02
CA VAL A 72 14.34 25.70 17.75
C VAL A 72 15.81 26.05 17.93
N ASP A 73 16.48 26.44 16.85
CA ASP A 73 17.85 26.94 16.92
C ASP A 73 17.85 28.31 17.61
N ARG A 74 18.52 28.41 18.76
CA ARG A 74 18.78 29.71 19.41
C ARG A 74 19.93 30.40 18.70
N ALA A 75 19.65 31.49 17.99
CA ALA A 75 20.67 32.46 17.65
C ALA A 75 21.07 33.21 18.93
N ILE A 76 22.32 33.02 19.38
CA ILE A 76 22.91 33.91 20.39
C ILE A 76 23.36 35.16 19.62
N VAL A 77 22.65 36.28 19.80
CA VAL A 77 23.15 37.58 19.38
C VAL A 77 24.23 37.98 20.38
N SER A 78 25.47 38.11 19.90
CA SER A 78 26.56 38.70 20.68
C SER A 78 26.52 40.21 20.45
N GLU A 79 26.54 40.99 21.52
CA GLU A 79 26.76 42.45 21.46
C GLU A 79 28.23 42.77 21.17
#